data_AF-A0A7W1EW34-F1
#
_entry.id   AF-A0A7W1EW34-F1
#
_cell.length_a   1.000
_cell.length_b   1.000
_cell.length_c   1.000
_cell.angle_alpha   90.00
_cell.angle_beta   90.00
_cell.angle_gamma   90.00
#
_symmetry.space_group_name_H-M   'P 1'
#
loop_
_entity.id
_entity.type
_entity.pdbx_description
1 polymer ?
#
loop_
_entity_poly.entity_id
_entity_poly.type
_entity_poly.pdbx_seq_one_letter_code
_entity_poly.pdbx_strand_id
1 'polypeptide(L)'
;MFYKKLKPGLLIFLFFLFFVSSFKSQEKKGPVARFTFNDRTDYNEINNKKVKLVGVDFTEDRFGNPASCVYFSGHEFSYVNLGTDKTLKPKNGSVSFWIKMERLAYSGVGANINPFIYTKCANREDYNEAYAVSFSTDSERICAAGSRDSLKQVSIYCMDKFKRFTWHHLVICYDFDFLYLFIDNKLEGKVQKKYETQFNPLDSVMLGHTASKKNARYFNGLMDDVEFYDRVLTSDEVSELYNAPNPNKKMILLKWILVLASIIATLILLYLLIKHRIQVAVKKERRKLELHNKLLETELRVNRALMNPHFVFNSLNALQTFILKNENDRANNYLIKFSKLMRKILENNVAESIPLEMEIDLIQKYLEIEDLRFEENIIHTITIDHAIHTASLKIPIMMIQPFIENALWHGLLKKKGSKTLNISFHLHAVHYLQCIIEDNGIGRKNNAVASFGKKSMAINFVNQRLQLLNKIHNLNCDLVIEDKPKGSGTVVTINLPILT
;
A
#
# COMPACT_ATOMS: atom_id res chain seq x y z
N MET A 1 -28.74 1.70 3.82
CA MET A 1 -28.80 1.57 5.29
C MET A 1 -27.49 1.01 5.86
N PHE A 2 -26.34 1.66 5.66
CA PHE A 2 -25.07 1.28 6.30
C PHE A 2 -24.14 2.51 6.39
N TYR A 3 -24.52 3.48 7.21
CA TYR A 3 -23.65 4.55 7.69
C TYR A 3 -23.92 4.70 9.20
N LYS A 4 -23.26 3.89 10.02
CA LYS A 4 -23.24 4.08 11.48
C LYS A 4 -22.04 3.35 12.07
N LYS A 5 -20.97 4.12 12.32
CA LYS A 5 -20.03 4.04 13.45
C LYS A 5 -18.76 4.84 13.13
N LEU A 6 -18.89 6.16 13.04
CA LEU A 6 -17.77 7.02 13.46
C LEU A 6 -17.85 7.16 14.98
N LYS A 7 -16.76 6.81 15.67
CA LYS A 7 -16.65 6.87 17.14
C LYS A 7 -16.65 8.34 17.60
N PRO A 8 -17.36 8.70 18.69
CA PRO A 8 -17.46 10.07 19.21
C PRO A 8 -16.14 10.67 19.73
N GLY A 9 -15.07 9.89 19.84
CA GLY A 9 -13.77 10.37 20.31
C GLY A 9 -13.01 11.29 19.34
N LEU A 10 -13.27 11.20 18.03
CA LEU A 10 -12.55 12.01 17.03
C LEU A 10 -13.04 13.47 16.99
N LEU A 11 -14.31 13.70 17.31
CA LEU A 11 -14.92 15.04 17.28
C LEU A 11 -14.50 15.88 18.50
N ILE A 12 -14.31 15.24 19.66
CA ILE A 12 -13.91 15.89 20.91
C ILE A 12 -12.43 16.32 20.85
N PHE A 13 -11.58 15.56 20.14
CA PHE A 13 -10.17 15.91 19.96
C PHE A 13 -9.97 17.12 19.02
N LEU A 14 -10.81 17.26 18.00
CA LEU A 14 -10.81 18.42 17.10
C LEU A 14 -11.33 19.70 17.76
N PHE A 15 -12.27 19.59 18.71
CA PHE A 15 -12.78 20.74 19.46
C PHE A 15 -11.78 21.29 20.47
N PHE A 16 -10.94 20.43 21.06
CA PHE A 16 -9.91 20.84 22.03
C PHE A 16 -8.72 21.56 21.37
N LEU A 17 -8.40 21.21 20.11
CA LEU A 17 -7.35 21.88 19.33
C LEU A 17 -7.72 23.30 18.90
N PHE A 18 -9.01 23.64 18.85
CA PHE A 18 -9.48 24.97 18.47
C PHE A 18 -9.55 25.97 19.63
N PHE A 19 -9.59 25.50 20.89
CA PHE A 19 -9.78 26.38 22.06
C PHE A 19 -8.49 26.91 22.69
N VAL A 20 -7.32 26.37 22.33
CA VAL A 20 -6.02 26.79 22.91
C VAL A 20 -5.40 27.99 22.17
N SER A 21 -5.99 28.47 21.07
CA SER A 21 -5.42 29.56 20.25
C SER A 21 -5.94 30.97 20.58
N SER A 22 -6.74 31.15 21.63
CA SER A 22 -7.33 32.47 21.97
C SER A 22 -6.88 32.99 23.34
N PHE A 23 -5.58 33.10 23.55
CA PHE A 23 -5.03 34.12 24.44
C PHE A 23 -4.53 35.26 23.56
N LYS A 24 -5.39 36.26 23.31
CA LYS A 24 -4.97 37.54 22.73
C LYS A 24 -4.05 38.24 23.74
N SER A 25 -2.74 38.01 23.61
CA SER A 25 -1.74 38.98 24.05
C SER A 25 -2.08 40.32 23.39
N GLN A 26 -2.03 41.41 24.16
CA GLN A 26 -2.07 42.77 23.64
C GLN A 26 -1.14 42.84 22.42
N GLU A 27 -1.67 43.22 21.25
CA GLU A 27 -0.95 43.18 19.99
C GLU A 27 0.17 44.24 20.02
N LYS A 28 1.37 43.85 20.48
CA LYS A 28 2.54 44.73 20.45
C LYS A 28 2.83 45.05 18.99
N LYS A 29 2.93 46.34 18.67
CA LYS A 29 3.18 46.80 17.29
C LYS A 29 4.50 46.20 16.78
N GLY A 30 4.51 45.51 15.65
CA GLY A 30 5.72 44.89 15.10
C GLY A 30 6.80 45.90 14.63
N PRO A 31 7.92 45.41 14.07
CA PRO A 31 8.89 46.27 13.38
C PRO A 31 8.29 46.87 12.11
N VAL A 32 8.83 48.02 11.69
CA VAL A 32 8.49 48.70 10.43
C VAL A 32 9.35 48.25 9.24
N ALA A 33 10.48 47.60 9.52
CA ALA A 33 11.30 46.90 8.54
C ALA A 33 12.04 45.73 9.21
N ARG A 34 12.18 44.61 8.49
CA ARG A 34 12.83 43.40 8.97
C ARG A 34 13.65 42.76 7.86
N PHE A 35 14.87 42.36 8.21
CA PHE A 35 15.81 41.65 7.34
C PHE A 35 16.40 40.48 8.13
N THR A 36 15.81 39.29 8.01
CA THR A 36 16.33 38.09 8.69
C THR A 36 17.40 37.36 7.89
N PHE A 37 17.54 37.65 6.58
CA PHE A 37 18.51 36.99 5.70
C PHE A 37 18.39 35.45 5.61
N ASN A 38 17.33 34.88 6.19
CA ASN A 38 16.99 33.47 6.11
C ASN A 38 16.88 33.02 4.65
N ASP A 39 17.40 31.84 4.31
CA ASP A 39 17.37 31.27 2.96
C ASP A 39 17.88 32.23 1.86
N ARG A 40 18.95 32.99 2.16
CA ARG A 40 19.56 33.97 1.24
C ARG A 40 18.63 35.10 0.79
N THR A 41 17.70 35.50 1.65
CA THR A 41 16.75 36.57 1.33
C THR A 41 17.44 37.92 1.19
N ASP A 42 17.01 38.68 0.17
CA ASP A 42 17.56 39.97 -0.23
C ASP A 42 16.52 41.11 -0.18
N TYR A 43 15.50 40.99 0.68
CA TYR A 43 14.40 41.95 0.74
C TYR A 43 13.93 42.22 2.17
N ASN A 44 13.24 43.34 2.36
CA ASN A 44 12.53 43.66 3.59
C ASN A 44 11.25 42.83 3.69
N GLU A 45 11.14 41.98 4.71
CA GLU A 45 9.99 41.07 4.88
C GLU A 45 8.66 41.77 5.20
N ILE A 46 8.70 43.04 5.62
CA ILE A 46 7.49 43.80 5.95
C ILE A 46 6.85 44.40 4.69
N ASN A 47 7.66 44.83 3.72
CA ASN A 47 7.17 45.56 2.53
C ASN A 47 7.64 44.99 1.18
N ASN A 48 8.34 43.84 1.19
CA ASN A 48 8.88 43.12 0.04
C ASN A 48 9.81 43.94 -0.88
N LYS A 49 10.39 45.04 -0.41
CA LYS A 49 11.38 45.80 -1.18
C LYS A 49 12.74 45.12 -1.11
N LYS A 50 13.32 44.84 -2.28
CA LYS A 50 14.68 44.32 -2.40
C LYS A 50 15.72 45.33 -1.89
N VAL A 51 16.78 44.80 -1.31
CA VAL A 51 17.99 45.51 -0.90
C VAL A 51 19.18 45.04 -1.72
N LYS A 52 20.25 45.84 -1.75
CA LYS A 52 21.43 45.53 -2.55
C LYS A 52 22.52 44.92 -1.67
N LEU A 53 22.76 43.63 -1.85
CA LEU A 53 23.89 42.89 -1.26
C LEU A 53 25.10 43.02 -2.20
N VAL A 54 26.27 43.38 -1.68
CA VAL A 54 27.50 43.54 -2.48
C VAL A 54 28.63 42.78 -1.79
N GLY A 55 29.17 41.75 -2.47
CA GLY A 55 30.30 40.92 -2.01
C GLY A 55 30.19 40.44 -0.57
N VAL A 56 28.98 39.99 -0.21
CA VAL A 56 28.68 39.29 1.03
C VAL A 56 28.29 37.86 0.73
N ASP A 57 28.62 36.95 1.64
CA ASP A 57 28.26 35.53 1.56
C ASP A 57 27.16 35.18 2.56
N PHE A 58 26.52 34.02 2.39
CA PHE A 58 25.53 33.50 3.33
C PHE A 58 26.07 32.24 4.03
N THR A 59 25.93 32.19 5.36
CA THR A 59 26.44 31.10 6.19
C THR A 59 25.45 30.74 7.31
N GLU A 60 25.87 29.88 8.23
CA GLU A 60 25.06 29.45 9.37
C GLU A 60 24.77 30.60 10.35
N ASP A 61 23.52 30.70 10.78
CA ASP A 61 23.08 31.68 11.80
C ASP A 61 23.44 31.23 13.23
N ARG A 62 22.99 32.00 14.23
CA ARG A 62 23.20 31.69 15.66
C ARG A 62 22.54 30.39 16.13
N PHE A 63 21.67 29.80 15.33
CA PHE A 63 20.98 28.54 15.63
C PHE A 63 21.48 27.37 14.76
N GLY A 64 22.50 27.58 13.93
CA GLY A 64 23.03 26.56 13.00
C GLY A 64 22.13 26.33 11.77
N ASN A 65 21.22 27.25 11.46
CA ASN A 65 20.44 27.19 10.23
C ASN A 65 21.33 27.62 9.05
N PRO A 66 21.47 26.80 7.99
CA PRO A 66 22.35 27.13 6.87
C PRO A 66 21.80 28.28 6.02
N ALA A 67 22.70 29.13 5.52
CA ALA A 67 22.39 30.27 4.65
C ALA A 67 21.35 31.25 5.23
N SER A 68 21.40 31.44 6.55
CA SER A 68 20.48 32.28 7.32
C SER A 68 21.13 33.53 7.90
N CYS A 69 22.42 33.76 7.65
CA CYS A 69 23.14 34.94 8.12
C CYS A 69 24.03 35.50 7.01
N VAL A 70 24.25 36.82 7.01
CA VAL A 70 25.17 37.51 6.08
C VAL A 70 26.58 37.57 6.68
N TYR A 71 27.57 37.17 5.90
CA TYR A 71 28.99 37.29 6.21
C TYR A 71 29.62 38.46 5.43
N PHE A 72 30.31 39.34 6.16
CA PHE A 72 31.05 40.48 5.65
C PHE A 72 32.55 40.19 5.72
N SER A 73 33.24 40.41 4.61
CA SER A 73 34.66 40.08 4.43
C SER A 73 35.61 41.19 4.88
N GLY A 74 35.12 42.39 5.20
CA GLY A 74 35.96 43.49 5.71
C GLY A 74 36.71 44.30 4.66
N HIS A 75 36.17 44.41 3.45
CA HIS A 75 36.74 45.21 2.36
C HIS A 75 35.67 46.06 1.65
N GLU A 76 36.09 46.92 0.72
CA GLU A 76 35.22 47.92 0.06
C GLU A 76 33.98 47.35 -0.64
N PHE A 77 34.11 46.17 -1.22
CA PHE A 77 33.00 45.49 -1.88
C PHE A 77 32.23 44.52 -0.96
N SER A 78 32.24 44.69 0.36
CA SER A 78 31.52 43.81 1.29
C SER A 78 30.57 44.60 2.18
N TYR A 79 29.32 44.77 1.71
CA TYR A 79 28.30 45.55 2.41
C TYR A 79 26.88 45.21 1.97
N VAL A 80 25.90 45.63 2.79
CA VAL A 80 24.48 45.60 2.42
C VAL A 80 23.94 47.03 2.42
N ASN A 81 23.34 47.43 1.31
CA ASN A 81 22.67 48.71 1.15
C ASN A 81 21.15 48.48 1.21
N LEU A 82 20.54 48.94 2.32
CA LEU A 82 19.10 48.78 2.59
C LEU A 82 18.24 49.84 1.87
N GLY A 83 18.86 50.81 1.20
CA GLY A 83 18.20 51.86 0.45
C GLY A 83 17.80 53.07 1.31
N THR A 84 16.95 53.91 0.74
CA THR A 84 16.60 55.25 1.26
C THR A 84 15.21 55.31 1.91
N ASP A 85 14.59 54.16 2.18
CA ASP A 85 13.21 54.10 2.70
C ASP A 85 13.07 54.86 4.02
N LYS A 86 11.97 55.63 4.14
CA LYS A 86 11.66 56.41 5.35
C LYS A 86 11.39 55.51 6.55
N THR A 87 10.95 54.27 6.34
CA THR A 87 10.74 53.29 7.43
C THR A 87 12.03 52.92 8.15
N LEU A 88 13.18 53.03 7.48
CA LEU A 88 14.51 52.80 8.06
C LEU A 88 15.03 54.03 8.83
N LYS A 89 14.35 55.18 8.72
CA LYS A 89 14.79 56.48 9.23
C LYS A 89 13.73 57.14 10.11
N PRO A 90 13.21 56.46 11.15
CA PRO A 90 12.18 57.04 12.00
C PRO A 90 12.78 58.15 12.90
N LYS A 91 11.99 59.19 13.20
CA LYS A 91 12.43 60.33 14.04
C LYS A 91 12.80 59.90 15.47
N ASN A 92 11.99 59.00 16.02
CA ASN A 92 12.26 58.25 17.24
C ASN A 92 12.17 56.77 16.85
N GLY A 93 13.11 55.95 17.28
CA GLY A 93 13.13 54.57 16.83
C GLY A 93 14.08 53.69 17.59
N SER A 94 14.03 52.41 17.23
CA SER A 94 14.97 51.41 17.71
C SER A 94 15.46 50.57 16.55
N VAL A 95 16.72 50.15 16.60
CA VAL A 95 17.27 49.17 15.68
C VAL A 95 17.86 48.03 16.49
N SER A 96 17.41 46.81 16.20
CA SER A 96 17.85 45.57 16.83
C SER A 96 18.53 44.70 15.79
N PHE A 97 19.67 44.10 16.11
CA PHE A 97 20.37 43.19 15.22
C PHE A 97 21.34 42.30 16.00
N TRP A 98 21.67 41.15 15.43
CA TRP A 98 22.67 40.22 15.96
C TRP A 98 23.96 40.34 15.17
N ILE A 99 25.09 40.29 15.86
CA ILE A 99 26.42 40.26 15.22
C ILE A 99 27.32 39.21 15.83
N LYS A 100 28.28 38.74 15.03
CA LYS A 100 29.48 38.05 15.52
C LYS A 100 30.69 38.60 14.77
N MET A 101 31.46 39.43 15.45
CA MET A 101 32.66 40.05 14.89
C MET A 101 33.83 39.08 14.93
N GLU A 102 34.56 38.93 13.83
CA GLU A 102 35.68 37.97 13.74
C GLU A 102 37.03 38.69 13.69
N ARG A 103 37.27 39.48 12.64
CA ARG A 103 38.53 40.21 12.45
C ARG A 103 38.33 41.71 12.53
N LEU A 104 39.41 42.42 12.86
CA LEU A 104 39.46 43.87 12.76
C LEU A 104 39.80 44.24 11.32
N ALA A 105 39.07 45.20 10.76
CA ALA A 105 39.40 45.78 9.45
C ALA A 105 39.92 47.21 9.65
N TYR A 106 41.17 47.46 9.24
CA TYR A 106 41.78 48.77 9.34
C TYR A 106 41.70 49.45 7.97
N SER A 107 40.91 50.52 7.90
CA SER A 107 40.76 51.35 6.70
C SER A 107 40.35 52.77 7.11
N GLY A 108 40.63 53.72 6.23
CA GLY A 108 40.33 55.12 6.46
C GLY A 108 41.41 55.86 7.27
N VAL A 109 41.12 57.14 7.56
CA VAL A 109 41.97 58.08 8.28
C VAL A 109 41.21 58.64 9.48
N GLY A 110 41.90 58.82 10.61
CA GLY A 110 41.31 59.32 11.87
C GLY A 110 40.95 58.19 12.82
N ALA A 111 39.75 58.23 13.41
CA ALA A 111 39.33 57.20 14.36
C ALA A 111 39.25 55.81 13.71
N ASN A 112 39.81 54.79 14.37
CA ASN A 112 39.76 53.42 13.88
C ASN A 112 38.49 52.74 14.37
N ILE A 113 37.53 52.56 13.44
CA ILE A 113 36.23 51.96 13.75
C ILE A 113 35.83 50.92 12.70
N ASN A 114 35.09 49.89 13.13
CA ASN A 114 34.42 48.93 12.25
C ASN A 114 32.90 49.17 12.31
N PRO A 115 32.26 49.66 11.23
CA PRO A 115 30.84 50.03 11.25
C PRO A 115 29.93 48.80 11.18
N PHE A 116 28.93 48.68 12.05
CA PHE A 116 27.89 47.66 11.88
C PHE A 116 26.72 48.20 11.07
N ILE A 117 26.13 49.30 11.53
CA ILE A 117 25.06 50.01 10.84
C ILE A 117 25.36 51.50 10.84
N TYR A 118 25.11 52.14 9.70
CA TYR A 118 25.48 53.53 9.51
C TYR A 118 24.42 54.28 8.70
N THR A 119 24.09 55.49 9.16
CA THR A 119 23.20 56.43 8.48
C THR A 119 23.76 57.83 8.54
N LYS A 120 23.43 58.67 7.56
CA LYS A 120 23.90 60.06 7.49
C LYS A 120 22.77 61.05 7.82
N CYS A 121 23.09 62.12 8.54
CA CYS A 121 22.21 63.26 8.78
C CYS A 121 22.43 64.42 7.79
N ALA A 122 23.60 64.47 7.12
CA ALA A 122 23.97 65.50 6.15
C ALA A 122 24.87 64.96 5.03
N ASN A 123 25.02 65.71 3.94
CA ASN A 123 25.89 65.37 2.79
C ASN A 123 27.41 65.44 3.10
N ARG A 124 27.80 65.81 4.32
CA ARG A 124 29.21 65.88 4.73
C ARG A 124 29.75 64.48 5.02
N GLU A 125 31.03 64.28 4.76
CA GLU A 125 31.66 62.95 4.82
C GLU A 125 32.08 62.53 6.24
N ASP A 126 32.27 63.48 7.16
CA ASP A 126 32.77 63.20 8.52
C ASP A 126 31.76 63.63 9.60
N TYR A 127 31.60 62.81 10.65
CA TYR A 127 30.89 63.11 11.92
C TYR A 127 29.45 63.63 11.75
N ASN A 128 28.66 62.98 10.90
CA ASN A 128 27.26 63.33 10.64
C ASN A 128 26.39 62.08 10.61
N GLU A 129 26.51 61.22 11.62
CA GLU A 129 25.73 60.01 11.78
C GLU A 129 24.36 60.29 12.40
N ALA A 130 23.25 60.00 11.72
CA ALA A 130 21.94 60.20 12.35
C ALA A 130 21.72 59.21 13.50
N TYR A 131 21.85 57.93 13.20
CA TYR A 131 22.17 56.86 14.14
C TYR A 131 23.25 55.96 13.52
N ALA A 132 24.20 55.51 14.34
CA ALA A 132 25.22 54.56 13.92
C ALA A 132 25.64 53.68 15.10
N VAL A 133 26.02 52.44 14.79
CA VAL A 133 26.66 51.54 15.74
C VAL A 133 27.93 51.00 15.12
N SER A 134 29.02 51.04 15.87
CA SER A 134 30.34 50.63 15.41
C SER A 134 31.18 50.07 16.55
N PHE A 135 32.19 49.29 16.23
CA PHE A 135 33.24 48.90 17.16
C PHE A 135 34.41 49.87 17.03
N SER A 136 34.87 50.45 18.15
CA SER A 136 36.09 51.26 18.20
C SER A 136 37.26 50.34 18.50
N THR A 137 38.25 50.28 17.59
CA THR A 137 39.44 49.44 17.80
C THR A 137 40.37 50.03 18.85
N ASP A 138 40.32 51.35 19.06
CA ASP A 138 41.18 52.04 20.03
C ASP A 138 40.74 51.75 21.47
N SER A 139 39.43 51.68 21.71
CA SER A 139 38.85 51.39 23.03
C SER A 139 38.43 49.94 23.23
N GLU A 140 38.41 49.14 22.16
CA GLU A 140 37.87 47.77 22.11
C GLU A 140 36.41 47.68 22.60
N ARG A 141 35.63 48.72 22.35
CA ARG A 141 34.25 48.87 22.83
C ARG A 141 33.30 49.15 21.68
N ILE A 142 32.04 48.73 21.86
CA ILE A 142 30.93 49.11 20.99
C ILE A 142 30.54 50.55 21.30
N CYS A 143 30.39 51.35 20.24
CA CYS A 143 29.96 52.72 20.28
C CYS A 143 28.64 52.86 19.51
N ALA A 144 27.61 53.36 20.19
CA ALA A 144 26.40 53.88 19.56
C ALA A 144 26.50 55.40 19.51
N ALA A 145 26.33 55.98 18.32
CA ALA A 145 26.41 57.40 18.10
C ALA A 145 25.15 57.92 17.41
N GLY A 146 24.82 59.18 17.69
CA GLY A 146 23.81 59.91 16.95
C GLY A 146 24.17 61.39 16.91
N SER A 147 23.79 62.06 15.84
CA SER A 147 24.08 63.46 15.59
C SER A 147 22.98 64.10 14.77
N ARG A 148 22.87 65.42 14.89
CA ARG A 148 22.08 66.26 14.00
C ARG A 148 22.98 67.05 13.07
N ASP A 149 24.08 67.55 13.61
CA ASP A 149 25.06 68.41 12.95
C ASP A 149 26.39 68.37 13.72
N SER A 150 27.36 69.19 13.32
CA SER A 150 28.68 69.29 13.97
C SER A 150 28.66 69.84 15.41
N LEU A 151 27.55 70.42 15.87
CA LEU A 151 27.40 71.01 17.21
C LEU A 151 26.55 70.13 18.14
N LYS A 152 25.76 69.21 17.59
CA LYS A 152 24.83 68.34 18.32
C LYS A 152 25.12 66.88 18.01
N GLN A 153 25.96 66.28 18.86
CA GLN A 153 26.40 64.91 18.78
C GLN A 153 26.36 64.26 20.16
N VAL A 154 25.99 62.99 20.22
CA VAL A 154 26.09 62.15 21.41
C VAL A 154 26.63 60.79 21.03
N SER A 155 27.40 60.18 21.94
CA SER A 155 27.87 58.81 21.80
C SER A 155 27.82 58.08 23.14
N ILE A 156 27.67 56.76 23.08
CA ILE A 156 27.67 55.85 24.21
C ILE A 156 28.64 54.73 23.88
N TYR A 157 29.60 54.51 24.77
CA TYR A 157 30.46 53.33 24.72
C TYR A 157 29.95 52.31 25.74
N CYS A 158 29.98 51.01 25.39
CA CYS A 158 29.73 49.96 26.37
C CYS A 158 30.80 49.97 27.47
N MET A 159 30.44 49.50 28.67
CA MET A 159 31.32 49.60 29.84
C MET A 159 32.51 48.64 29.71
N ASP A 160 32.22 47.41 29.33
CA ASP A 160 33.20 46.34 29.19
C ASP A 160 33.76 46.25 27.77
N LYS A 161 34.97 45.69 27.65
CA LYS A 161 35.55 45.38 26.34
C LYS A 161 34.69 44.33 25.62
N PHE A 162 34.46 44.55 24.34
CA PHE A 162 33.62 43.67 23.53
C PHE A 162 34.31 42.34 23.22
N LYS A 163 33.58 41.24 23.38
CA LYS A 163 34.08 39.89 23.08
C LYS A 163 33.85 39.57 21.61
N ARG A 164 34.93 39.19 20.91
CA ARG A 164 34.87 38.75 19.51
C ARG A 164 34.63 37.24 19.41
N PHE A 165 34.24 36.76 18.23
CA PHE A 165 33.94 35.37 17.90
C PHE A 165 32.71 34.77 18.59
N THR A 166 31.95 35.56 19.34
CA THR A 166 30.67 35.18 19.95
C THR A 166 29.54 36.01 19.36
N TRP A 167 28.33 35.43 19.34
CA TRP A 167 27.12 36.15 18.96
C TRP A 167 26.71 37.12 20.06
N HIS A 168 26.44 38.37 19.67
CA HIS A 168 25.96 39.43 20.54
C HIS A 168 24.72 40.08 19.95
N HIS A 169 23.73 40.35 20.79
CA HIS A 169 22.53 41.09 20.42
C HIS A 169 22.72 42.56 20.74
N LEU A 170 22.60 43.42 19.75
CA LEU A 170 22.74 44.87 19.90
C LEU A 170 21.41 45.55 19.63
N VAL A 171 21.00 46.43 20.54
CA VAL A 171 19.84 47.30 20.33
C VAL A 171 20.22 48.75 20.64
N ILE A 172 20.02 49.61 19.65
CA ILE A 172 20.10 51.06 19.81
C ILE A 172 18.68 51.62 19.83
N CYS A 173 18.35 52.42 20.85
CA CYS A 173 17.07 53.13 20.90
C CYS A 173 17.34 54.63 21.00
N TYR A 174 16.55 55.45 20.32
CA TYR A 174 16.70 56.90 20.37
C TYR A 174 15.37 57.62 20.25
N ASP A 175 15.27 58.74 20.95
CA ASP A 175 14.19 59.71 20.81
C ASP A 175 14.75 61.14 20.88
N PHE A 176 13.92 62.13 21.18
CA PHE A 176 14.36 63.51 21.37
C PHE A 176 15.26 63.67 22.61
N ASP A 177 14.95 62.96 23.70
CA ASP A 177 15.54 63.17 25.01
C ASP A 177 16.80 62.34 25.22
N PHE A 178 16.83 61.12 24.73
CA PHE A 178 17.83 60.12 25.06
C PHE A 178 18.27 59.27 23.87
N LEU A 179 19.49 58.76 23.99
CA LEU A 179 20.03 57.64 23.25
C LEU A 179 20.31 56.51 24.25
N TYR A 180 20.00 55.27 23.87
CA TYR A 180 20.17 54.07 24.66
C TYR A 180 20.97 53.03 23.87
N LEU A 181 21.83 52.30 24.56
CA LEU A 181 22.54 51.14 24.02
C LEU A 181 22.28 49.93 24.92
N PHE A 182 21.73 48.88 24.33
CA PHE A 182 21.61 47.56 24.95
C PHE A 182 22.54 46.57 24.26
N ILE A 183 23.19 45.72 25.06
CA ILE A 183 24.00 44.59 24.60
C ILE A 183 23.58 43.36 25.40
N ASP A 184 23.22 42.27 24.71
CA ASP A 184 22.82 40.99 25.31
C ASP A 184 21.77 41.16 26.42
N ASN A 185 20.67 41.85 26.11
CA ASN A 185 19.56 42.14 27.03
C ASN A 185 19.94 43.01 28.26
N LYS A 186 21.12 43.63 28.28
CA LYS A 186 21.55 44.54 29.34
C LYS A 186 21.65 45.97 28.81
N LEU A 187 21.09 46.93 29.54
CA LEU A 187 21.28 48.36 29.26
C LEU A 187 22.72 48.75 29.61
N GLU A 188 23.55 48.99 28.60
CA GLU A 188 24.96 49.38 28.76
C GLU A 188 25.13 50.88 28.97
N GLY A 189 24.24 51.70 28.40
CA GLY A 189 24.30 53.15 28.61
C GLY A 189 23.07 53.89 28.14
N LYS A 190 22.86 55.05 28.77
CA LYS A 190 21.81 56.02 28.46
C LYS A 190 22.41 57.42 28.53
N VAL A 191 22.37 58.18 27.44
CA VAL A 191 22.88 59.56 27.39
C VAL A 191 21.79 60.52 26.94
N GLN A 192 21.83 61.74 27.49
CA GLN A 192 20.91 62.80 27.14
C GLN A 192 21.28 63.42 25.77
N LYS A 193 20.30 63.47 24.86
CA LYS A 193 20.43 63.93 23.47
C LYS A 193 19.95 65.37 23.29
N LYS A 194 18.67 65.64 23.62
CA LYS A 194 18.02 66.97 23.55
C LYS A 194 18.03 67.61 22.16
N TYR A 195 17.82 66.81 21.12
CA TYR A 195 17.56 67.28 19.77
C TYR A 195 16.80 66.22 18.97
N GLU A 196 16.08 66.63 17.94
CA GLU A 196 15.42 65.71 17.01
C GLU A 196 16.43 65.08 16.05
N THR A 197 16.33 63.77 15.81
CA THR A 197 17.18 63.07 14.84
C THR A 197 16.85 63.55 13.43
N GLN A 198 17.87 63.95 12.67
CA GLN A 198 17.72 64.35 11.27
C GLN A 198 18.42 63.35 10.36
N PHE A 199 17.83 63.11 9.19
CA PHE A 199 18.36 62.19 8.20
C PHE A 199 18.58 62.90 6.88
N ASN A 200 19.64 62.52 6.18
CA ASN A 200 19.77 62.85 4.77
C ASN A 200 18.77 61.98 3.97
N PRO A 201 17.77 62.56 3.29
CA PRO A 201 16.77 61.78 2.58
C PRO A 201 17.36 60.97 1.41
N LEU A 202 18.47 61.42 0.82
CA LEU A 202 19.09 60.81 -0.35
C LEU A 202 20.09 59.68 -0.02
N ASP A 203 20.59 59.62 1.21
CA ASP A 203 21.57 58.60 1.60
C ASP A 203 20.92 57.29 1.99
N SER A 204 21.57 56.17 1.70
CA SER A 204 21.07 54.85 2.09
C SER A 204 21.46 54.49 3.52
N VAL A 205 20.68 53.60 4.15
CA VAL A 205 21.12 52.91 5.37
C VAL A 205 22.06 51.78 4.96
N MET A 206 23.26 51.78 5.52
CA MET A 206 24.32 50.83 5.16
C MET A 206 24.64 49.90 6.32
N LEU A 207 24.79 48.61 6.00
CA LEU A 207 25.33 47.60 6.92
C LEU A 207 26.75 47.25 6.50
N GLY A 208 27.66 47.18 7.48
CA GLY A 208 29.05 46.78 7.30
C GLY A 208 29.96 47.81 6.60
N HIS A 209 29.45 49.02 6.30
CA HIS A 209 30.19 50.06 5.58
C HIS A 209 29.74 51.47 5.99
N THR A 210 30.67 52.42 6.13
CA THR A 210 30.39 53.83 6.53
C THR A 210 29.71 54.71 5.47
N ALA A 211 29.31 54.15 4.32
CA ALA A 211 28.77 54.92 3.17
C ALA A 211 29.62 56.15 2.72
N SER A 212 30.88 56.26 3.15
CA SER A 212 31.73 57.43 2.88
C SER A 212 32.49 57.23 1.57
N LYS A 213 32.55 58.29 0.75
CA LYS A 213 33.33 58.30 -0.50
C LYS A 213 34.81 58.65 -0.26
N LYS A 214 35.12 59.26 0.88
CA LYS A 214 36.48 59.72 1.22
C LYS A 214 37.17 58.85 2.26
N ASN A 215 36.40 58.29 3.19
CA ASN A 215 36.92 57.64 4.39
C ASN A 215 36.14 56.36 4.73
N ALA A 216 36.19 55.40 3.80
CA ALA A 216 35.45 54.15 3.90
C ALA A 216 36.07 53.21 4.94
N ARG A 217 35.21 52.66 5.81
CA ARG A 217 35.57 51.65 6.82
C ARG A 217 34.64 50.45 6.68
N TYR A 218 35.13 49.29 7.11
CA TYR A 218 34.50 48.00 6.79
C TYR A 218 34.28 47.14 8.03
N PHE A 219 33.32 46.23 7.95
CA PHE A 219 33.06 45.21 8.96
C PHE A 219 33.52 43.85 8.47
N ASN A 220 34.18 43.10 9.36
CA ASN A 220 34.47 41.69 9.13
C ASN A 220 33.79 40.84 10.20
N GLY A 221 32.85 40.02 9.79
CA GLY A 221 32.04 39.20 10.67
C GLY A 221 30.65 38.92 10.13
N LEU A 222 29.78 38.50 11.02
CA LEU A 222 28.45 37.97 10.72
C LEU A 222 27.38 38.94 11.24
N MET A 223 26.29 39.09 10.50
CA MET A 223 25.11 39.85 10.94
C MET A 223 23.82 39.15 10.55
N ASP A 224 22.85 39.18 11.46
CA ASP A 224 21.58 38.50 11.33
C ASP A 224 20.45 39.28 12.03
N ASP A 225 19.19 39.01 11.67
CA ASP A 225 17.96 39.54 12.26
C ASP A 225 17.96 41.07 12.51
N VAL A 226 18.14 41.83 11.44
CA VAL A 226 18.13 43.31 11.50
C VAL A 226 16.69 43.81 11.45
N GLU A 227 16.24 44.44 12.52
CA GLU A 227 14.88 44.95 12.68
C GLU A 227 14.86 46.44 13.04
N PHE A 228 13.95 47.19 12.41
CA PHE A 228 13.74 48.62 12.65
C PHE A 228 12.36 48.85 13.25
N TYR A 229 12.30 49.74 14.24
CA TYR A 229 11.09 50.11 14.96
C TYR A 229 10.91 51.63 14.92
N ASP A 230 9.68 52.11 14.69
CA ASP A 230 9.32 53.53 14.70
C ASP A 230 9.00 54.07 16.11
N ARG A 231 9.54 53.40 17.14
CA ARG A 231 9.38 53.71 18.56
C ARG A 231 10.60 53.25 19.36
N VAL A 232 10.70 53.75 20.59
CA VAL A 232 11.67 53.28 21.58
C VAL A 232 11.18 51.97 22.18
N LEU A 233 12.00 50.92 22.12
CA LEU A 233 11.69 49.63 22.73
C LEU A 233 11.89 49.68 24.24
N THR A 234 11.01 48.99 24.97
CA THR A 234 11.14 48.75 26.41
C THR A 234 12.17 47.66 26.70
N SER A 235 12.71 47.61 27.92
CA SER A 235 13.62 46.54 28.33
C SER A 235 12.99 45.14 28.21
N ASP A 236 11.68 45.02 28.44
CA ASP A 236 10.95 43.76 28.26
C ASP A 236 10.88 43.34 26.80
N GLU A 237 10.60 44.28 25.88
CA GLU A 237 10.63 44.01 24.43
C GLU A 237 12.05 43.63 23.96
N VAL A 238 13.09 44.27 24.48
CA VAL A 238 14.49 43.90 24.18
C VAL A 238 14.78 42.48 24.69
N SER A 239 14.29 42.12 25.88
CA SER A 239 14.44 40.78 26.43
C SER A 239 13.72 39.72 25.61
N GLU A 240 12.53 40.03 25.09
CA GLU A 240 11.79 39.13 24.19
C GLU A 240 12.54 38.90 22.88
N LEU A 241 13.16 39.95 22.31
CA LEU A 241 13.99 39.83 21.10
C LEU A 241 15.26 39.00 21.34
N TYR A 242 15.91 39.20 22.49
CA TYR A 242 17.10 38.43 22.87
C TYR A 242 16.80 36.94 23.03
N ASN A 243 15.66 36.61 23.66
CA ASN A 243 15.23 35.25 23.93
C ASN A 243 14.39 34.64 22.80
N ALA A 244 14.31 35.29 21.64
CA ALA A 244 13.51 34.81 20.51
C ALA A 244 13.94 33.39 20.11
N PRO A 245 13.03 32.40 20.09
CA PRO A 245 13.38 31.03 19.74
C PRO A 245 13.76 30.92 18.26
N ASN A 246 14.56 29.91 17.90
CA ASN A 246 14.89 29.63 16.51
C ASN A 246 13.61 29.62 15.64
N PRO A 247 13.49 30.52 14.63
CA PRO A 247 12.29 30.63 13.81
C PRO A 247 11.94 29.31 13.09
N ASN A 248 12.95 28.48 12.80
CA ASN A 248 12.79 27.20 12.12
C ASN A 248 12.43 26.03 13.04
N LYS A 249 12.40 26.21 14.37
CA LYS A 249 12.16 25.11 15.33
C LYS A 249 10.85 24.35 15.07
N LYS A 250 9.77 25.09 14.80
CA LYS A 250 8.45 24.49 14.49
C LYS A 250 8.45 23.77 13.14
N MET A 251 9.12 24.32 12.15
CA MET A 251 9.21 23.73 10.82
C MET A 251 10.05 22.44 10.83
N ILE A 252 11.16 22.42 11.57
CA ILE A 252 11.99 21.22 11.78
C ILE A 252 11.16 20.13 12.47
N LEU A 253 10.44 20.46 13.54
CA LEU A 253 9.56 19.52 14.24
C LEU A 253 8.47 18.96 13.31
N LEU A 254 7.83 19.82 12.51
CA LEU A 254 6.81 19.40 11.54
C LEU A 254 7.38 18.46 10.48
N LYS A 255 8.58 18.73 9.95
CA LYS A 255 9.26 17.84 9.00
C LYS A 255 9.44 16.44 9.59
N TRP A 256 9.92 16.34 10.83
CA TRP A 256 10.10 15.05 11.51
C TRP A 256 8.77 14.32 11.78
N ILE A 257 7.71 15.06 12.16
CA ILE A 257 6.37 14.48 12.33
C ILE A 257 5.85 13.91 11.01
N LEU A 258 6.02 14.62 9.89
CA LEU A 258 5.59 14.15 8.56
C LEU A 258 6.37 12.91 8.10
N VAL A 259 7.68 12.86 8.35
CA VAL A 259 8.52 11.68 8.07
C VAL A 259 8.03 10.48 8.88
N LEU A 260 7.80 10.65 10.19
CA LEU A 260 7.29 9.59 11.05
C LEU A 260 5.91 9.10 10.59
N ALA A 261 5.01 10.02 10.23
CA ALA A 261 3.68 9.68 9.72
C ALA A 261 3.76 8.89 8.40
N SER A 262 4.67 9.25 7.51
CA SER A 262 4.92 8.53 6.25
C SER A 262 5.42 7.11 6.50
N ILE A 263 6.36 6.92 7.42
CA ILE A 263 6.86 5.58 7.80
C ILE A 263 5.72 4.71 8.34
N ILE A 264 4.90 5.25 9.25
CA ILE A 264 3.76 4.54 9.83
C ILE A 264 2.74 4.15 8.75
N ALA A 265 2.40 5.07 7.84
CA ALA A 265 1.48 4.80 6.74
C ALA A 265 2.00 3.68 5.82
N THR A 266 3.31 3.67 5.55
CA THR A 266 3.96 2.65 4.71
C THR A 266 3.91 1.27 5.39
N LEU A 267 4.16 1.19 6.70
CA LEU A 267 4.06 -0.05 7.48
C LEU A 267 2.63 -0.59 7.51
N ILE A 268 1.63 0.28 7.69
CA ILE A 268 0.21 -0.10 7.66
C ILE A 268 -0.16 -0.68 6.30
N LEU A 269 0.25 -0.03 5.21
CA LEU A 269 -0.01 -0.50 3.86
C LEU A 269 0.62 -1.88 3.61
N LEU A 270 1.88 -2.06 4.01
CA LEU A 270 2.59 -3.34 3.89
C LEU A 270 1.86 -4.46 4.67
N TYR A 271 1.44 -4.19 5.90
CA TYR A 271 0.68 -5.13 6.72
C TYR A 271 -0.63 -5.54 6.03
N LEU A 272 -1.38 -4.60 5.46
CA LEU A 272 -2.63 -4.89 4.75
C LEU A 272 -2.40 -5.75 3.50
N LEU A 273 -1.34 -5.50 2.73
CA LEU A 273 -0.99 -6.28 1.54
C LEU A 273 -0.61 -7.73 1.91
N ILE A 274 0.21 -7.93 2.93
CA ILE A 274 0.59 -9.27 3.42
C ILE A 274 -0.66 -10.02 3.89
N LYS A 275 -1.49 -9.37 4.72
CA LYS A 275 -2.75 -9.96 5.22
C LYS A 275 -3.67 -10.38 4.08
N HIS A 276 -3.81 -9.54 3.04
CA HIS A 276 -4.65 -9.85 1.90
C HIS A 276 -4.13 -11.07 1.12
N ARG A 277 -2.81 -11.16 0.88
CA ARG A 277 -2.21 -12.32 0.19
C ARG A 277 -2.41 -13.63 0.95
N ILE A 278 -2.24 -13.60 2.27
CA ILE A 278 -2.49 -14.78 3.13
C ILE A 278 -3.95 -15.22 3.03
N GLN A 279 -4.90 -14.30 3.10
CA GLN A 279 -6.33 -14.63 3.01
C GLN A 279 -6.70 -15.28 1.65
N VAL A 280 -6.13 -14.79 0.56
CA VAL A 280 -6.35 -15.36 -0.78
C VAL A 280 -5.76 -16.77 -0.88
N ALA A 281 -4.54 -16.98 -0.36
CA ALA A 281 -3.89 -18.29 -0.34
C ALA A 281 -4.72 -19.33 0.45
N VAL A 282 -5.12 -18.98 1.67
CA VAL A 282 -5.94 -19.85 2.54
C VAL A 282 -7.28 -20.20 1.87
N LYS A 283 -7.93 -19.24 1.19
CA LYS A 283 -9.20 -19.50 0.48
C LYS A 283 -9.03 -20.45 -0.71
N LYS A 284 -7.90 -20.37 -1.42
CA LYS A 284 -7.58 -21.28 -2.53
C LYS A 284 -7.35 -22.70 -2.04
N GLU A 285 -6.63 -22.86 -0.93
CA GLU A 285 -6.37 -24.16 -0.31
C GLU A 285 -7.64 -24.83 0.21
N ARG A 286 -8.52 -24.07 0.88
CA ARG A 286 -9.83 -24.57 1.33
C ARG A 286 -10.68 -25.10 0.17
N ARG A 287 -10.74 -24.38 -0.95
CA ARG A 287 -11.48 -24.83 -2.15
C ARG A 287 -10.94 -26.13 -2.72
N LYS A 288 -9.62 -26.32 -2.73
CA LYS A 288 -9.01 -27.58 -3.17
C LYS A 288 -9.41 -28.73 -2.25
N LEU A 289 -9.34 -28.51 -0.94
CA LEU A 289 -9.72 -29.52 0.04
C LEU A 289 -11.22 -29.88 -0.04
N GLU A 290 -12.09 -28.88 -0.21
CA GLU A 290 -13.53 -29.10 -0.42
C GLU A 290 -13.81 -29.96 -1.66
N LEU A 291 -13.12 -29.68 -2.77
CA LEU A 291 -13.26 -30.46 -4.01
C LEU A 291 -12.78 -31.90 -3.82
N HIS A 292 -11.65 -32.09 -3.14
CA HIS A 292 -11.10 -33.42 -2.85
C HIS A 292 -12.00 -34.24 -1.93
N ASN A 293 -12.57 -33.64 -0.89
CA ASN A 293 -13.53 -34.32 -0.03
C ASN A 293 -14.79 -34.75 -0.78
N LYS A 294 -15.29 -33.89 -1.68
CA LYS A 294 -16.46 -34.21 -2.51
C LYS A 294 -16.18 -35.35 -3.51
N LEU A 295 -14.94 -35.47 -3.97
CA LEU A 295 -14.48 -36.60 -4.78
C LEU A 295 -14.56 -37.90 -3.97
N LEU A 296 -13.90 -37.94 -2.81
CA LEU A 296 -13.92 -39.10 -1.92
C LEU A 296 -15.35 -39.52 -1.55
N GLU A 297 -16.22 -38.56 -1.25
CA GLU A 297 -17.62 -38.85 -0.95
C GLU A 297 -18.36 -39.47 -2.14
N THR A 298 -18.08 -39.00 -3.36
CA THR A 298 -18.70 -39.53 -4.58
C THR A 298 -18.18 -40.93 -4.88
N GLU A 299 -16.88 -41.18 -4.74
CA GLU A 299 -16.27 -42.51 -4.87
C GLU A 299 -16.89 -43.49 -3.89
N LEU A 300 -17.02 -43.11 -2.61
CA LEU A 300 -17.67 -43.94 -1.60
C LEU A 300 -19.13 -44.26 -1.96
N ARG A 301 -19.88 -43.30 -2.51
CA ARG A 301 -21.26 -43.56 -2.97
C ARG A 301 -21.31 -44.49 -4.17
N VAL A 302 -20.41 -44.32 -5.13
CA VAL A 302 -20.31 -45.23 -6.27
C VAL A 302 -19.98 -46.63 -5.77
N ASN A 303 -18.97 -46.78 -4.92
CA ASN A 303 -18.58 -48.07 -4.33
C ASN A 303 -19.76 -48.73 -3.60
N ARG A 304 -20.58 -47.97 -2.87
CA ARG A 304 -21.81 -48.49 -2.24
C ARG A 304 -22.88 -48.89 -3.27
N ALA A 305 -23.00 -48.18 -4.38
CA ALA A 305 -23.96 -48.48 -5.44
C ALA A 305 -23.60 -49.76 -6.22
N LEU A 306 -22.31 -50.17 -6.24
CA LEU A 306 -21.85 -51.42 -6.84
C LEU A 306 -22.41 -52.67 -6.13
N MET A 307 -22.80 -52.53 -4.85
CA MET A 307 -23.55 -53.55 -4.12
C MET A 307 -25.04 -53.43 -4.44
N ASN A 308 -25.42 -53.46 -5.75
CA ASN A 308 -26.79 -53.26 -6.22
C ASN A 308 -27.74 -54.19 -5.43
N PRO A 309 -28.53 -53.66 -4.47
CA PRO A 309 -29.35 -54.51 -3.62
C PRO A 309 -30.37 -55.29 -4.46
N HIS A 310 -30.82 -54.69 -5.56
CA HIS A 310 -31.77 -55.31 -6.48
C HIS A 310 -31.19 -56.54 -7.17
N PHE A 311 -29.94 -56.51 -7.65
CA PHE A 311 -29.30 -57.68 -8.25
C PHE A 311 -29.19 -58.81 -7.22
N VAL A 312 -28.71 -58.52 -6.01
CA VAL A 312 -28.60 -59.51 -4.94
C VAL A 312 -29.96 -60.10 -4.57
N PHE A 313 -30.98 -59.26 -4.35
CA PHE A 313 -32.35 -59.73 -4.05
C PHE A 313 -32.92 -60.58 -5.19
N ASN A 314 -32.68 -60.17 -6.43
CA ASN A 314 -33.15 -60.88 -7.61
C ASN A 314 -32.48 -62.23 -7.81
N SER A 315 -31.17 -62.32 -7.57
CA SER A 315 -30.44 -63.57 -7.60
C SER A 315 -30.90 -64.53 -6.50
N LEU A 316 -31.20 -64.00 -5.30
CA LEU A 316 -31.78 -64.80 -4.21
C LEU A 316 -33.19 -65.32 -4.56
N ASN A 317 -34.04 -64.49 -5.18
CA ASN A 317 -35.38 -64.90 -5.63
C ASN A 317 -35.31 -65.97 -6.74
N ALA A 318 -34.37 -65.86 -7.67
CA ALA A 318 -34.15 -66.88 -8.70
C ALA A 318 -33.71 -68.21 -8.07
N LEU A 319 -32.76 -68.15 -7.12
CA LEU A 319 -32.33 -69.34 -6.37
C LEU A 319 -33.49 -69.99 -5.61
N GLN A 320 -34.32 -69.18 -4.93
CA GLN A 320 -35.53 -69.66 -4.26
C GLN A 320 -36.48 -70.34 -5.24
N THR A 321 -36.64 -69.81 -6.45
CA THR A 321 -37.50 -70.39 -7.48
C THR A 321 -37.00 -71.76 -7.94
N PHE A 322 -35.68 -71.93 -8.16
CA PHE A 322 -35.12 -73.24 -8.51
C PHE A 322 -35.30 -74.27 -7.40
N ILE A 323 -35.15 -73.85 -6.14
CA ILE A 323 -35.39 -74.71 -4.97
C ILE A 323 -36.87 -75.13 -4.91
N LEU A 324 -37.81 -74.19 -5.08
CA LEU A 324 -39.24 -74.48 -5.07
C LEU A 324 -39.70 -75.37 -6.24
N LYS A 325 -39.02 -75.28 -7.40
CA LYS A 325 -39.26 -76.14 -8.58
C LYS A 325 -38.55 -77.51 -8.50
N ASN A 326 -37.85 -77.82 -7.40
CA ASN A 326 -37.01 -79.02 -7.26
C ASN A 326 -35.89 -79.14 -8.32
N GLU A 327 -35.41 -78.02 -8.88
CA GLU A 327 -34.32 -77.97 -9.86
C GLU A 327 -32.96 -77.86 -9.14
N ASN A 328 -32.63 -78.84 -8.29
CA ASN A 328 -31.47 -78.77 -7.36
C ASN A 328 -30.12 -78.54 -8.07
N ASP A 329 -29.89 -79.18 -9.22
CA ASP A 329 -28.64 -79.03 -9.97
C ASP A 329 -28.50 -77.62 -10.56
N ARG A 330 -29.60 -77.03 -11.04
CA ARG A 330 -29.63 -75.65 -11.53
C ARG A 330 -29.44 -74.65 -10.39
N ALA A 331 -30.07 -74.88 -9.24
CA ALA A 331 -29.89 -74.07 -8.04
C ALA A 331 -28.43 -74.06 -7.57
N ASN A 332 -27.78 -75.23 -7.53
CA ASN A 332 -26.38 -75.36 -7.10
C ASN A 332 -25.42 -74.69 -8.11
N ASN A 333 -25.60 -74.92 -9.41
CA ASN A 333 -24.81 -74.27 -10.45
C ASN A 333 -24.97 -72.73 -10.38
N TYR A 334 -26.20 -72.25 -10.22
CA TYR A 334 -26.49 -70.82 -10.05
C TYR A 334 -25.77 -70.23 -8.83
N LEU A 335 -25.83 -70.91 -7.67
CA LEU A 335 -25.16 -70.46 -6.45
C LEU A 335 -23.64 -70.39 -6.58
N ILE A 336 -23.01 -71.36 -7.26
CA ILE A 336 -21.57 -71.38 -7.50
C ILE A 336 -21.17 -70.19 -8.39
N LYS A 337 -21.88 -69.97 -9.50
CA LYS A 337 -21.61 -68.84 -10.41
C LYS A 337 -21.82 -67.50 -9.71
N PHE A 338 -22.92 -67.36 -8.97
CA PHE A 338 -23.22 -66.17 -8.18
C PHE A 338 -22.12 -65.88 -7.14
N SER A 339 -21.69 -66.89 -6.39
CA SER A 339 -20.63 -66.74 -5.39
C SER A 339 -19.29 -66.33 -6.01
N LYS A 340 -18.95 -66.88 -7.19
CA LYS A 340 -17.74 -66.49 -7.93
C LYS A 340 -17.80 -65.04 -8.42
N LEU A 341 -18.94 -64.61 -8.96
CA LEU A 341 -19.14 -63.22 -9.38
C LEU A 341 -19.03 -62.28 -8.17
N MET A 342 -19.76 -62.54 -7.08
CA MET A 342 -19.74 -61.71 -5.88
C MET A 342 -18.34 -61.59 -5.27
N ARG A 343 -17.58 -62.69 -5.23
CA ARG A 343 -16.19 -62.67 -4.77
C ARG A 343 -15.33 -61.74 -5.64
N LYS A 344 -15.40 -61.87 -6.97
CA LYS A 344 -14.63 -61.02 -7.88
C LYS A 344 -15.03 -59.54 -7.77
N ILE A 345 -16.31 -59.24 -7.57
CA ILE A 345 -16.77 -57.87 -7.31
C ILE A 345 -16.13 -57.33 -6.04
N LEU A 346 -16.17 -58.09 -4.94
CA LEU A 346 -15.63 -57.65 -3.65
C LEU A 346 -14.11 -57.50 -3.64
N GLU A 347 -13.37 -58.40 -4.31
CA GLU A 347 -11.90 -58.36 -4.41
C GLU A 347 -11.41 -57.14 -5.20
N ASN A 348 -12.16 -56.70 -6.22
CA ASN A 348 -11.75 -55.60 -7.10
C ASN A 348 -12.30 -54.23 -6.67
N ASN A 349 -13.21 -54.16 -5.69
CA ASN A 349 -13.84 -52.91 -5.23
C ASN A 349 -12.91 -51.94 -4.48
N VAL A 350 -11.65 -52.34 -4.21
CA VAL A 350 -10.63 -51.47 -3.58
C VAL A 350 -9.81 -50.71 -4.64
N ALA A 351 -9.80 -51.17 -5.90
CA ALA A 351 -9.00 -50.57 -6.96
C ALA A 351 -9.75 -49.42 -7.67
N GLU A 352 -9.07 -48.29 -7.89
CA GLU A 352 -9.60 -47.14 -8.63
C GLU A 352 -9.83 -47.49 -10.12
N SER A 353 -9.02 -48.39 -10.65
CA SER A 353 -9.08 -48.92 -12.03
C SER A 353 -8.74 -50.41 -12.07
N ILE A 354 -9.30 -51.13 -13.04
CA ILE A 354 -9.02 -52.54 -13.30
C ILE A 354 -8.62 -52.74 -14.76
N PRO A 355 -7.79 -53.75 -15.08
CA PRO A 355 -7.56 -54.15 -16.47
C PRO A 355 -8.88 -54.44 -17.19
N LEU A 356 -8.95 -54.06 -18.47
CA LEU A 356 -10.12 -54.30 -19.31
C LEU A 356 -10.46 -55.79 -19.38
N GLU A 357 -9.45 -56.66 -19.36
CA GLU A 357 -9.65 -58.11 -19.28
C GLU A 357 -10.49 -58.53 -18.06
N MET A 358 -10.29 -57.88 -16.90
CA MET A 358 -11.07 -58.16 -15.69
C MET A 358 -12.50 -57.64 -15.80
N GLU A 359 -12.71 -56.45 -16.36
CA GLU A 359 -14.06 -55.92 -16.60
C GLU A 359 -14.84 -56.85 -17.56
N ILE A 360 -14.20 -57.33 -18.63
CA ILE A 360 -14.82 -58.26 -19.59
C ILE A 360 -15.18 -59.59 -18.91
N ASP A 361 -14.30 -60.14 -18.07
CA ASP A 361 -14.59 -61.38 -17.32
C ASP A 361 -15.77 -61.19 -16.33
N LEU A 362 -15.88 -60.03 -15.68
CA LEU A 362 -17.01 -59.67 -14.83
C LEU A 362 -18.32 -59.59 -15.64
N ILE A 363 -18.28 -58.95 -16.81
CA ILE A 363 -19.42 -58.85 -17.72
C ILE A 363 -19.88 -60.24 -18.19
N GLN A 364 -18.95 -61.12 -18.59
CA GLN A 364 -19.26 -62.48 -19.02
C GLN A 364 -19.93 -63.28 -17.89
N LYS A 365 -19.38 -63.25 -16.68
CA LYS A 365 -19.98 -63.94 -15.52
C LYS A 365 -21.35 -63.41 -15.16
N TYR A 366 -21.55 -62.10 -15.30
CA TYR A 366 -22.85 -61.49 -15.10
C TYR A 366 -23.87 -61.99 -16.14
N LEU A 367 -23.51 -61.99 -17.43
CA LEU A 367 -24.35 -62.51 -18.51
C LEU A 367 -24.69 -63.99 -18.30
N GLU A 368 -23.73 -64.82 -17.91
CA GLU A 368 -23.97 -66.24 -17.61
C GLU A 368 -24.99 -66.48 -16.49
N ILE A 369 -25.00 -65.64 -15.46
CA ILE A 369 -25.95 -65.73 -14.35
C ILE A 369 -27.33 -65.26 -14.81
N GLU A 370 -27.37 -64.20 -15.60
CA GLU A 370 -28.61 -63.65 -16.12
C GLU A 370 -29.26 -64.62 -17.11
N ASP A 371 -28.51 -65.25 -18.01
CA ASP A 371 -29.01 -66.28 -18.94
C ASP A 371 -29.70 -67.44 -18.22
N LEU A 372 -29.21 -67.85 -17.05
CA LEU A 372 -29.86 -68.90 -16.25
C LEU A 372 -31.25 -68.49 -15.75
N ARG A 373 -31.55 -67.18 -15.69
CA ARG A 373 -32.84 -66.64 -15.23
C ARG A 373 -33.82 -66.42 -16.36
N PHE A 374 -33.35 -66.32 -17.61
CA PHE A 374 -34.21 -66.14 -18.77
C PHE A 374 -34.69 -67.50 -19.28
N GLU A 375 -36.00 -67.64 -19.51
CA GLU A 375 -36.58 -68.86 -20.10
C GLU A 375 -36.27 -68.98 -21.61
N GLU A 376 -35.94 -67.86 -22.26
CA GLU A 376 -35.57 -67.79 -23.69
C GLU A 376 -34.11 -67.38 -23.84
N ASN A 377 -33.37 -68.03 -24.75
CA ASN A 377 -31.95 -67.76 -24.98
C ASN A 377 -31.71 -66.34 -25.53
N ILE A 378 -30.80 -65.61 -24.89
CA ILE A 378 -30.29 -64.32 -25.37
C ILE A 378 -28.97 -64.58 -26.09
N ILE A 379 -28.87 -64.14 -27.35
CA ILE A 379 -27.62 -64.23 -28.12
C ILE A 379 -26.79 -63.00 -27.76
N HIS A 380 -25.73 -63.18 -26.97
CA HIS A 380 -24.82 -62.11 -26.62
C HIS A 380 -23.46 -62.30 -27.30
N THR A 381 -22.88 -61.21 -27.83
CA THR A 381 -21.54 -61.23 -28.45
C THR A 381 -20.68 -60.11 -27.86
N ILE A 382 -19.42 -60.42 -27.57
CA ILE A 382 -18.42 -59.45 -27.13
C ILE A 382 -17.31 -59.40 -28.18
N THR A 383 -17.12 -58.26 -28.81
CA THR A 383 -16.07 -58.02 -29.80
C THR A 383 -15.04 -57.03 -29.29
N ILE A 384 -13.76 -57.35 -29.48
CA ILE A 384 -12.65 -56.54 -29.02
C ILE A 384 -11.78 -56.24 -30.23
N ASP A 385 -11.47 -54.97 -30.45
CA ASP A 385 -10.56 -54.57 -31.51
C ASP A 385 -9.15 -55.16 -31.30
N HIS A 386 -8.52 -55.67 -32.35
CA HIS A 386 -7.24 -56.38 -32.28
C HIS A 386 -6.09 -55.51 -31.75
N ALA A 387 -6.22 -54.18 -31.88
CA ALA A 387 -5.24 -53.23 -31.36
C ALA A 387 -5.26 -53.09 -29.82
N ILE A 388 -6.23 -53.68 -29.13
CA ILE A 388 -6.41 -53.53 -27.68
C ILE A 388 -5.70 -54.65 -26.91
N HIS A 389 -4.68 -54.28 -26.14
CA HIS A 389 -4.07 -55.16 -25.15
C HIS A 389 -4.86 -55.12 -23.83
N THR A 390 -5.84 -56.01 -23.69
CA THR A 390 -6.81 -56.03 -22.58
C THR A 390 -6.18 -56.17 -21.18
N ALA A 391 -5.02 -56.82 -21.07
CA ALA A 391 -4.32 -57.03 -19.80
C ALA A 391 -3.59 -55.78 -19.28
N SER A 392 -3.15 -54.88 -20.16
CA SER A 392 -2.39 -53.67 -19.79
C SER A 392 -3.24 -52.40 -19.76
N LEU A 393 -4.34 -52.36 -20.52
CA LEU A 393 -5.28 -51.24 -20.54
C LEU A 393 -6.16 -51.27 -19.30
N LYS A 394 -6.05 -50.27 -18.41
CA LYS A 394 -6.96 -50.14 -17.26
C LYS A 394 -8.06 -49.12 -17.53
N ILE A 395 -9.25 -49.45 -17.05
CA ILE A 395 -10.41 -48.57 -17.05
C ILE A 395 -10.98 -48.46 -15.64
N PRO A 396 -11.74 -47.39 -15.34
CA PRO A 396 -12.51 -47.35 -14.11
C PRO A 396 -13.46 -48.56 -14.02
N ILE A 397 -13.46 -49.23 -12.88
CA ILE A 397 -14.27 -50.43 -12.62
C ILE A 397 -15.78 -50.16 -12.78
N MET A 398 -16.51 -51.12 -13.35
CA MET A 398 -17.98 -51.19 -13.36
C MET A 398 -18.69 -50.02 -14.05
N MET A 399 -18.06 -49.45 -15.07
CA MET A 399 -18.67 -48.39 -15.88
C MET A 399 -19.66 -48.94 -16.91
N ILE A 400 -19.54 -50.23 -17.25
CA ILE A 400 -20.24 -50.84 -18.40
C ILE A 400 -21.44 -51.65 -17.93
N GLN A 401 -21.29 -52.39 -16.83
CA GLN A 401 -22.30 -53.30 -16.29
C GLN A 401 -23.70 -52.67 -16.12
N PRO A 402 -23.88 -51.41 -15.64
CA PRO A 402 -25.20 -50.81 -15.49
C PRO A 402 -25.98 -50.70 -16.81
N PHE A 403 -25.30 -50.53 -17.93
CA PHE A 403 -25.94 -50.42 -19.24
C PHE A 403 -26.33 -51.80 -19.79
N ILE A 404 -25.53 -52.82 -19.49
CA ILE A 404 -25.88 -54.22 -19.77
C ILE A 404 -27.12 -54.64 -18.97
N GLU A 405 -27.20 -54.28 -17.68
CA GLU A 405 -28.39 -54.50 -16.85
C GLU A 405 -29.61 -53.84 -17.48
N ASN A 406 -29.49 -52.57 -17.91
CA ASN A 406 -30.60 -51.88 -18.55
C ASN A 406 -31.02 -52.54 -19.88
N ALA A 407 -30.07 -52.97 -20.71
CA ALA A 407 -30.36 -53.64 -21.97
C ALA A 407 -31.13 -54.96 -21.76
N LEU A 408 -30.72 -55.78 -20.78
CA LEU A 408 -31.38 -57.05 -20.47
C LEU A 408 -32.79 -56.85 -19.88
N TRP A 409 -32.90 -56.07 -18.80
CA TRP A 409 -34.13 -55.97 -18.00
C TRP A 409 -35.18 -55.05 -18.61
N HIS A 410 -34.75 -53.90 -19.12
CA HIS A 410 -35.68 -52.91 -19.67
C HIS A 410 -35.87 -53.07 -21.18
N GLY A 411 -34.85 -53.55 -21.90
CA GLY A 411 -34.92 -53.79 -23.34
C GLY A 411 -35.42 -55.18 -23.69
N LEU A 412 -34.59 -56.20 -23.47
CA LEU A 412 -34.74 -57.55 -24.03
C LEU A 412 -35.81 -58.38 -23.32
N LEU A 413 -35.96 -58.30 -22.01
CA LEU A 413 -36.96 -59.06 -21.25
C LEU A 413 -38.40 -58.83 -21.77
N LYS A 414 -38.69 -57.59 -22.20
CA LYS A 414 -40.03 -57.18 -22.66
C LYS A 414 -40.30 -57.50 -24.12
N LYS A 415 -39.28 -57.93 -24.88
CA LYS A 415 -39.39 -58.26 -26.30
C LYS A 415 -39.77 -59.74 -26.46
N LYS A 416 -40.64 -60.02 -27.44
CA LYS A 416 -40.92 -61.38 -27.93
C LYS A 416 -40.05 -61.70 -29.15
N GLY A 417 -39.59 -62.94 -29.26
CA GLY A 417 -38.76 -63.42 -30.39
C GLY A 417 -37.26 -63.21 -30.16
N SER A 418 -36.49 -63.11 -31.25
CA SER A 418 -35.02 -63.07 -31.17
C SER A 418 -34.49 -61.89 -30.34
N LYS A 419 -33.65 -62.22 -29.35
CA LYS A 419 -33.01 -61.32 -28.40
C LYS A 419 -31.50 -61.31 -28.65
N THR A 420 -30.95 -60.16 -28.99
CA THR A 420 -29.52 -60.00 -29.30
C THR A 420 -28.92 -58.84 -28.52
N LEU A 421 -27.75 -59.05 -27.92
CA LEU A 421 -26.95 -58.04 -27.24
C LEU A 421 -25.51 -58.08 -27.78
N ASN A 422 -25.05 -56.97 -28.36
CA ASN A 422 -23.67 -56.86 -28.84
C ASN A 422 -22.93 -55.83 -28.00
N ILE A 423 -21.73 -56.18 -27.56
CA ILE A 423 -20.84 -55.31 -26.80
C ILE A 423 -19.52 -55.23 -27.57
N SER A 424 -19.14 -54.04 -28.03
CA SER A 424 -17.90 -53.84 -28.77
C SER A 424 -16.98 -52.84 -28.09
N PHE A 425 -15.68 -53.13 -28.15
CA PHE A 425 -14.63 -52.30 -27.59
C PHE A 425 -13.70 -51.82 -28.70
N HIS A 426 -13.56 -50.50 -28.83
CA HIS A 426 -12.75 -49.83 -29.84
C HIS A 426 -11.79 -48.83 -29.19
N LEU A 427 -10.59 -48.70 -29.73
CA LEU A 427 -9.66 -47.66 -29.30
C LEU A 427 -10.02 -46.36 -30.04
N HIS A 428 -10.40 -45.32 -29.28
CA HIS A 428 -10.82 -44.05 -29.85
C HIS A 428 -9.86 -42.94 -29.39
N ALA A 429 -8.99 -42.48 -30.30
CA ALA A 429 -7.84 -41.62 -29.98
C ALA A 429 -6.86 -42.26 -28.95
N VAL A 430 -5.75 -41.56 -28.65
CA VAL A 430 -4.64 -42.13 -27.83
C VAL A 430 -5.04 -42.40 -26.36
N HIS A 431 -6.13 -41.80 -25.87
CA HIS A 431 -6.46 -41.77 -24.44
C HIS A 431 -7.84 -42.32 -24.07
N TYR A 432 -8.64 -42.79 -25.04
CA TYR A 432 -10.00 -43.26 -24.74
C TYR A 432 -10.29 -44.67 -25.28
N LEU A 433 -10.97 -45.44 -24.46
CA LEU A 433 -11.61 -46.69 -24.84
C LEU A 433 -13.09 -46.42 -25.09
N GLN A 434 -13.55 -46.64 -26.32
CA GLN A 434 -14.96 -46.57 -26.65
C GLN A 434 -15.61 -47.94 -26.46
N CYS A 435 -16.61 -48.02 -25.60
CA CYS A 435 -17.48 -49.18 -25.44
C CYS A 435 -18.83 -48.87 -26.07
N ILE A 436 -19.28 -49.73 -26.99
CA ILE A 436 -20.60 -49.64 -27.62
C ILE A 436 -21.42 -50.85 -27.19
N ILE A 437 -22.62 -50.61 -26.67
CA ILE A 437 -23.57 -51.65 -26.24
C ILE A 437 -24.83 -51.49 -27.08
N GLU A 438 -25.15 -52.52 -27.84
CA GLU A 438 -26.28 -52.53 -28.76
C GLU A 438 -27.23 -53.67 -28.42
N ASP A 439 -28.47 -53.33 -28.08
CA ASP A 439 -29.55 -54.31 -27.97
C ASP A 439 -30.55 -54.19 -29.12
N ASN A 440 -31.34 -55.25 -29.31
CA ASN A 440 -32.46 -55.25 -30.25
C ASN A 440 -33.84 -55.20 -29.54
N GLY A 441 -33.91 -54.72 -28.31
CA GLY A 441 -35.12 -54.67 -27.48
C GLY A 441 -36.18 -53.68 -27.97
N ILE A 442 -37.11 -53.32 -27.07
CA ILE A 442 -38.27 -52.47 -27.43
C ILE A 442 -37.95 -50.97 -27.61
N GLY A 443 -36.71 -50.54 -27.34
CA GLY A 443 -36.28 -49.14 -27.34
C GLY A 443 -36.84 -48.31 -26.16
N ARG A 444 -36.26 -47.13 -25.91
CA ARG A 444 -36.64 -46.27 -24.76
C ARG A 444 -38.00 -45.60 -24.95
N LYS A 445 -38.32 -45.11 -26.15
CA LYS A 445 -39.60 -44.44 -26.45
C LYS A 445 -40.83 -45.32 -26.17
N ASN A 446 -40.77 -46.62 -26.43
CA ASN A 446 -41.87 -47.54 -26.17
C ASN A 446 -41.97 -47.95 -24.68
N ASN A 447 -40.93 -47.70 -23.88
CA ASN A 447 -40.87 -48.00 -22.45
C ASN A 447 -41.39 -46.86 -21.56
N ALA A 448 -41.51 -45.63 -22.10
CA ALA A 448 -41.92 -44.44 -21.35
C ALA A 448 -43.36 -44.51 -20.82
N VAL A 449 -44.21 -45.37 -21.39
CA VAL A 449 -45.63 -45.49 -21.00
C VAL A 449 -45.83 -46.39 -19.76
N ALA A 450 -44.82 -47.17 -19.34
CA ALA A 450 -45.00 -48.20 -18.31
C ALA A 450 -44.14 -48.07 -17.02
N SER A 451 -43.35 -47.01 -16.84
CA SER A 451 -42.62 -46.81 -15.57
C SER A 451 -42.51 -45.34 -15.15
N PHE A 452 -43.60 -44.76 -14.67
CA PHE A 452 -43.54 -43.59 -13.80
C PHE A 452 -42.92 -44.00 -12.45
N GLY A 453 -41.64 -43.69 -12.20
CA GLY A 453 -41.12 -43.65 -10.82
C GLY A 453 -39.64 -43.93 -10.56
N LYS A 454 -38.91 -44.67 -11.41
CA LYS A 454 -37.49 -44.98 -11.16
C LYS A 454 -36.63 -44.67 -12.38
N LYS A 455 -36.21 -43.41 -12.53
CA LYS A 455 -35.01 -43.09 -13.34
C LYS A 455 -33.86 -43.93 -12.77
N SER A 456 -33.23 -44.76 -13.60
CA SER A 456 -32.18 -45.70 -13.20
C SER A 456 -31.06 -44.97 -12.45
N MET A 457 -31.06 -45.06 -11.12
CA MET A 457 -30.05 -44.41 -10.25
C MET A 457 -28.63 -44.81 -10.66
N ALA A 458 -28.44 -46.05 -11.13
CA ALA A 458 -27.17 -46.56 -11.61
C ALA A 458 -26.58 -45.74 -12.78
N ILE A 459 -27.38 -45.39 -13.81
CA ILE A 459 -26.92 -44.55 -14.94
C ILE A 459 -26.54 -43.14 -14.44
N ASN A 460 -27.30 -42.59 -13.49
CA ASN A 460 -26.97 -41.28 -12.92
C ASN A 460 -25.63 -41.30 -12.18
N PHE A 461 -25.32 -42.39 -11.47
CA PHE A 461 -24.03 -42.55 -10.80
C PHE A 461 -22.87 -42.67 -11.79
N VAL A 462 -23.04 -43.43 -12.88
CA VAL A 462 -22.02 -43.50 -13.94
C VAL A 462 -21.79 -42.13 -14.58
N ASN A 463 -22.86 -41.38 -14.88
CA ASN A 463 -22.75 -40.02 -15.40
C ASN A 463 -22.04 -39.05 -14.43
N GLN A 464 -22.38 -39.12 -13.14
CA GLN A 464 -21.72 -38.31 -12.10
C GLN A 464 -20.23 -38.67 -12.00
N ARG A 465 -19.89 -39.96 -12.09
CA ARG A 465 -18.50 -40.44 -12.09
C ARG A 465 -17.73 -39.95 -13.33
N LEU A 466 -18.31 -40.02 -14.53
CA LEU A 466 -17.70 -39.48 -15.76
C LEU A 466 -17.43 -37.97 -15.65
N GLN A 467 -18.42 -37.19 -15.18
CA GLN A 467 -18.25 -35.74 -15.00
C GLN A 467 -17.15 -35.38 -13.99
N LEU A 468 -16.96 -36.22 -12.98
CA LEU A 468 -15.93 -36.04 -11.96
C LEU A 468 -14.54 -36.36 -12.52
N LEU A 469 -14.41 -37.47 -13.25
CA LEU A 469 -13.17 -37.84 -13.95
C LEU A 469 -12.73 -36.76 -14.94
N ASN A 470 -13.66 -36.20 -15.72
CA ASN A 470 -13.38 -35.09 -16.64
C ASN A 470 -12.80 -33.86 -15.93
N LYS A 471 -13.33 -33.51 -14.76
CA LYS A 471 -12.88 -32.34 -13.99
C LYS A 471 -11.50 -32.54 -13.34
N ILE A 472 -11.14 -33.76 -13.00
CA ILE A 472 -9.89 -34.07 -12.29
C ILE A 472 -8.75 -34.24 -13.27
N HIS A 473 -8.97 -35.00 -14.34
CA HIS A 473 -7.94 -35.37 -15.30
C HIS A 473 -7.91 -34.48 -16.55
N ASN A 474 -8.77 -33.45 -16.63
CA ASN A 474 -8.96 -32.63 -17.85
C ASN A 474 -9.25 -33.50 -19.09
N LEU A 475 -10.13 -34.49 -18.93
CA LEU A 475 -10.55 -35.42 -19.97
C LEU A 475 -11.94 -35.05 -20.51
N ASN A 476 -12.27 -35.55 -21.70
CA ASN A 476 -13.56 -35.33 -22.37
C ASN A 476 -14.29 -36.67 -22.56
N CYS A 477 -14.49 -37.41 -21.47
CA CYS A 477 -15.32 -38.61 -21.48
C CYS A 477 -16.80 -38.24 -21.58
N ASP A 478 -17.55 -38.93 -22.42
CA ASP A 478 -18.97 -38.72 -22.62
C ASP A 478 -19.75 -40.05 -22.68
N LEU A 479 -21.05 -39.92 -22.49
CA LEU A 479 -22.02 -40.98 -22.54
C LEU A 479 -23.15 -40.55 -23.48
N VAL A 480 -23.37 -41.32 -24.52
CA VAL A 480 -24.44 -41.11 -25.49
C VAL A 480 -25.35 -42.33 -25.50
N ILE A 481 -26.67 -42.10 -25.41
CA ILE A 481 -27.69 -43.16 -25.43
C ILE A 481 -28.72 -42.82 -26.49
N GLU A 482 -28.79 -43.63 -27.54
CA GLU A 482 -29.64 -43.42 -28.71
C GLU A 482 -30.61 -44.59 -28.94
N ASP A 483 -31.82 -44.28 -29.39
CA ASP A 483 -32.79 -45.32 -29.81
C ASP A 483 -32.57 -45.65 -31.29
N LYS A 484 -32.53 -46.94 -31.61
CA LYS A 484 -32.49 -47.39 -33.01
C LYS A 484 -33.79 -47.01 -33.73
N PRO A 485 -33.75 -46.76 -35.06
CA PRO A 485 -34.94 -46.46 -35.84
C PRO A 485 -36.06 -47.50 -35.63
N LYS A 486 -37.32 -47.03 -35.60
CA LYS A 486 -38.53 -47.84 -35.41
C LYS A 486 -38.64 -48.57 -34.05
N GLY A 487 -37.88 -48.17 -33.04
CA GLY A 487 -37.93 -48.82 -31.71
C GLY A 487 -37.39 -50.24 -31.72
N SER A 488 -36.41 -50.50 -32.60
CA SER A 488 -35.80 -51.81 -32.80
C SER A 488 -34.64 -52.11 -31.84
N GLY A 489 -34.44 -51.28 -30.81
CA GLY A 489 -33.40 -51.44 -29.80
C GLY A 489 -32.80 -50.11 -29.33
N THR A 490 -31.76 -50.18 -28.51
CA THR A 490 -31.00 -49.02 -28.01
C THR A 490 -29.51 -49.23 -28.28
N VAL A 491 -28.80 -48.13 -28.51
CA VAL A 491 -27.33 -48.05 -28.62
C VAL A 491 -26.82 -47.16 -27.51
N VAL A 492 -25.86 -47.67 -26.74
CA VAL A 492 -25.14 -46.91 -25.71
C VAL A 492 -23.69 -46.82 -26.13
N THR A 493 -23.18 -45.60 -26.25
CA THR A 493 -21.77 -45.34 -26.53
C THR A 493 -21.14 -44.64 -25.33
N ILE A 494 -20.09 -45.24 -24.78
CA ILE A 494 -19.37 -44.74 -23.60
C ILE A 494 -17.91 -44.56 -23.97
N ASN A 495 -17.40 -43.34 -23.85
CA ASN A 495 -15.97 -43.08 -24.03
C ASN A 495 -15.30 -43.01 -22.65
N LEU A 496 -14.58 -44.08 -22.30
CA LEU A 496 -13.91 -44.24 -21.02
C LEU A 496 -12.45 -43.77 -21.09
N PRO A 497 -11.93 -43.17 -20.01
CA PRO A 497 -10.53 -42.78 -19.97
C PRO A 497 -9.63 -44.00 -19.77
N ILE A 498 -8.54 -44.08 -20.51
CA ILE A 498 -7.48 -45.06 -20.27
C ILE A 498 -6.60 -44.55 -19.12
N LEU A 499 -6.58 -45.28 -18.01
CA LEU A 499 -5.79 -44.96 -16.83
C LEU A 499 -4.51 -45.82 -16.87
N THR A 500 -3.34 -45.19 -16.89
CA THR A 500 -2.04 -45.88 -16.84
C THR A 500 -1.66 -46.27 -15.43
#